data_AF-A0A8T1RB46-F1
#
_entry.id   AF-A0A8T1RB46-F1
#
_cell.length_a   1.000
_cell.length_b   1.000
_cell.length_c   1.000
_cell.angle_alpha   90.00
_cell.angle_beta   90.00
_cell.angle_gamma   90.00
#
_symmetry.space_group_name_H-M   'P 1'
#
loop_
_entity.id
_entity.type
_entity.pdbx_description
1 polymer ?
#
loop_
_entity_poly.entity_id
_entity_poly.type
_entity_poly.pdbx_seq_one_letter_code
_entity_poly.pdbx_strand_id
1 'polypeptide(L)'
;MGLDSVGDLALNVILTKLGPKETATAACVNKKLRSLASEDSLWFKFCSQDLHLNHPLDPLGNSTPSFKVSYQLWREAFSMYPWLLVMRVNRCWGRLKNWFDINFPEAKATLRKGVSEADIQESERILKVKLPLPTRILYRFCDGQEFTKSLKQRQLYVVLGSPADQSILLWLLLPQMSKSSFS
;
A
#
# COMPACT_ATOMS: atom_id res chain seq x y z
N MET A 1 27.43 34.36 -2.57
CA MET A 1 26.08 34.12 -3.13
C MET A 1 25.58 32.81 -2.55
N GLY A 2 24.61 32.87 -1.64
CA GLY A 2 24.11 31.69 -0.92
C GLY A 2 22.71 31.31 -1.40
N LEU A 3 22.31 30.06 -1.16
CA LEU A 3 20.97 29.55 -1.45
C LEU A 3 19.85 30.41 -0.80
N ASP A 4 20.17 31.17 0.24
CA ASP A 4 19.27 32.10 0.92
C ASP A 4 18.81 33.26 0.02
N SER A 5 19.60 33.62 -1.01
CA SER A 5 19.24 34.64 -2.01
C SER A 5 18.25 34.14 -3.06
N VAL A 6 18.02 32.82 -3.14
CA VAL A 6 17.00 32.23 -4.02
C VAL A 6 15.63 32.44 -3.39
N GLY A 7 14.69 32.98 -4.16
CA GLY A 7 13.32 33.21 -3.72
C GLY A 7 12.58 31.92 -3.36
N ASP A 8 11.61 32.03 -2.44
CA ASP A 8 10.91 30.88 -1.83
C ASP A 8 10.18 30.02 -2.87
N LEU A 9 9.59 30.66 -3.88
CA LEU A 9 8.92 29.96 -4.98
C LEU A 9 9.89 29.05 -5.74
N ALA A 10 11.09 29.55 -6.06
CA ALA A 10 12.10 28.76 -6.77
C ALA A 10 12.60 27.60 -5.92
N LEU A 11 12.79 27.82 -4.61
CA LEU A 11 13.15 26.76 -3.67
C LEU A 11 12.05 25.69 -3.56
N ASN A 12 10.78 26.08 -3.48
CA ASN A 12 9.65 25.15 -3.44
C ASN A 12 9.53 24.31 -4.72
N VAL A 13 9.81 24.91 -5.89
CA VAL A 13 9.87 24.17 -7.17
C VAL A 13 11.01 23.15 -7.14
N ILE A 14 12.20 23.53 -6.66
CA ILE A 14 13.35 22.63 -6.53
C ILE A 14 13.01 21.47 -5.59
N LEU A 15 12.48 21.74 -4.39
CA LEU A 15 12.11 20.71 -3.42
C LEU A 15 11.08 19.72 -4.00
N THR A 16 10.10 20.21 -4.76
CA THR A 16 9.12 19.35 -5.45
C THR A 16 9.79 18.38 -6.43
N LYS A 17 10.95 18.73 -7.01
CA LYS A 17 11.67 17.90 -7.99
C LYS A 17 12.70 16.96 -7.37
N LEU A 18 13.24 17.30 -6.19
CA LEU A 18 14.25 16.50 -5.51
C LEU A 18 13.71 15.15 -5.02
N GLY A 19 12.40 15.07 -4.74
CA GLY A 19 11.78 13.89 -4.16
C GLY A 19 11.85 13.88 -2.62
N PRO A 20 11.21 12.89 -1.97
CA PRO A 20 10.91 12.97 -0.53
C PRO A 20 12.15 12.83 0.36
N LYS A 21 13.10 11.96 -0.04
CA LYS A 21 14.33 11.71 0.74
C LYS A 21 15.26 12.91 0.70
N GLU A 22 15.50 13.42 -0.49
CA GLU A 22 16.36 14.57 -0.76
C GLU A 22 15.76 15.85 -0.16
N THR A 23 14.43 16.00 -0.19
CA THR A 23 13.71 17.07 0.52
C THR A 23 13.94 16.99 2.03
N ALA A 24 13.84 15.79 2.63
CA ALA A 24 14.11 15.61 4.05
C ALA A 24 15.58 15.95 4.40
N THR A 25 16.54 15.61 3.52
CA THR A 25 17.94 16.01 3.67
C THR A 25 18.13 17.53 3.57
N ALA A 26 17.48 18.18 2.59
CA ALA A 26 17.54 19.64 2.43
C ALA A 26 17.00 20.38 3.67
N ALA A 27 15.97 19.83 4.32
CA ALA A 27 15.41 20.38 5.57
C ALA A 27 16.42 20.49 6.72
N CYS A 28 17.50 19.70 6.69
CA CYS A 28 18.55 19.72 7.70
C CYS A 28 19.59 20.84 7.48
N VAL A 29 19.63 21.45 6.28
CA VAL A 29 20.71 22.37 5.89
C VAL A 29 20.55 23.75 6.52
N ASN A 30 19.34 24.34 6.50
CA ASN A 30 19.07 25.63 7.13
C ASN A 30 17.59 25.80 7.52
N LYS A 31 17.28 26.86 8.30
CA LYS A 31 15.92 27.13 8.79
C LYS A 31 14.91 27.37 7.67
N LYS A 32 15.32 28.04 6.59
CA LYS A 32 14.49 28.37 5.43
C LYS A 32 14.02 27.09 4.72
N LEU A 33 14.96 26.23 4.33
CA LEU A 33 14.69 24.93 3.73
C LEU A 33 13.89 24.03 4.67
N ARG A 34 14.15 24.06 5.98
CA ARG A 34 13.36 23.30 6.96
C ARG A 34 11.88 23.68 6.92
N SER A 35 11.60 24.98 6.84
CA SER A 35 10.24 25.51 6.75
C SER A 35 9.56 25.05 5.47
N LEU A 36 10.19 25.31 4.31
CA LEU A 36 9.66 24.95 2.99
C LEU A 36 9.49 23.43 2.82
N ALA A 37 10.47 22.64 3.25
CA ALA A 37 10.42 21.18 3.23
C ALA A 37 9.42 20.57 4.23
N SER A 38 8.77 21.39 5.07
CA SER A 38 7.71 20.94 5.97
C SER A 38 6.32 21.35 5.51
N GLU A 39 6.20 22.07 4.39
CA GLU A 39 4.90 22.45 3.81
C GLU A 39 4.08 21.21 3.43
N ASP A 40 2.86 21.11 3.93
CA ASP A 40 2.01 19.94 3.69
C ASP A 40 1.60 19.80 2.22
N SER A 41 1.53 20.91 1.48
CA SER A 41 1.28 20.93 0.03
C SER A 41 2.36 20.20 -0.78
N LEU A 42 3.62 20.22 -0.30
CA LEU A 42 4.74 19.50 -0.89
C LEU A 42 4.60 18.00 -0.62
N TRP A 43 4.32 17.62 0.63
CA TRP A 43 4.13 16.22 1.01
C TRP A 43 2.87 15.61 0.41
N PHE A 44 1.82 16.39 0.19
CA PHE A 44 0.67 15.97 -0.60
C PHE A 44 1.08 15.50 -2.00
N LYS A 45 1.94 16.24 -2.71
CA LYS A 45 2.42 15.83 -4.03
C LYS A 45 3.18 14.52 -3.98
N PHE A 46 4.04 14.33 -2.98
CA PHE A 46 4.79 13.09 -2.79
C PHE A 46 3.87 11.91 -2.49
N CYS A 47 2.90 12.07 -1.58
CA CYS A 47 1.90 11.06 -1.26
C CYS A 47 1.01 10.72 -2.47
N SER A 48 0.58 11.73 -3.24
CA SER A 48 -0.24 11.52 -4.43
C SER A 48 0.53 10.74 -5.51
N GLN A 49 1.80 11.10 -5.76
CA GLN A 49 2.62 10.46 -6.79
C GLN A 49 3.04 9.03 -6.41
N ASP A 50 3.57 8.84 -5.19
CA ASP A 50 4.15 7.57 -4.77
C ASP A 50 3.09 6.60 -4.27
N LEU A 51 2.11 7.11 -3.52
CA LEU A 51 1.17 6.32 -2.74
C LEU A 51 -0.29 6.43 -3.22
N HIS A 52 -0.56 7.26 -4.24
CA HIS A 52 -1.93 7.47 -4.77
C HIS A 52 -2.90 7.92 -3.67
N LEU A 53 -2.39 8.69 -2.69
CA LEU A 53 -3.16 9.19 -1.57
C LEU A 53 -3.63 10.63 -1.85
N ASN A 54 -4.94 10.85 -1.70
CA ASN A 54 -5.55 12.18 -1.73
C ASN A 54 -5.90 12.71 -0.33
N HIS A 55 -5.73 11.87 0.69
CA HIS A 55 -5.94 12.19 2.10
C HIS A 55 -4.76 11.66 2.92
N PRO A 56 -4.43 12.28 4.07
CA PRO A 56 -3.29 11.87 4.87
C PRO A 56 -3.62 10.58 5.64
N LEU A 57 -3.39 9.42 5.01
CA LEU A 57 -3.69 8.10 5.57
C LEU A 57 -2.41 7.28 5.84
N ASP A 58 -2.43 6.51 6.92
CA ASP A 58 -1.40 5.51 7.20
C ASP A 58 -1.58 4.24 6.31
N PRO A 59 -0.65 3.28 6.34
CA PRO A 59 -0.75 2.03 5.58
C PRO A 59 -1.98 1.17 5.87
N LEU A 60 -2.59 1.34 7.04
CA LEU A 60 -3.76 0.58 7.49
C LEU A 60 -5.07 1.31 7.13
N GLY A 61 -4.99 2.50 6.56
CA GLY A 61 -6.11 3.34 6.16
C GLY A 61 -6.63 4.27 7.26
N ASN A 62 -5.89 4.46 8.35
CA ASN A 62 -6.27 5.39 9.41
C ASN A 62 -5.83 6.82 9.05
N SER A 63 -6.65 7.82 9.40
CA SER A 63 -6.31 9.23 9.23
C SER A 63 -5.10 9.62 10.09
N THR A 64 -4.25 10.46 9.53
CA THR A 64 -3.05 11.00 10.18
C THR A 64 -3.08 12.53 10.17
N PRO A 65 -2.30 13.21 11.04
CA PRO A 65 -2.37 14.67 11.17
C PRO A 65 -1.92 15.47 9.94
N SER A 66 -1.10 14.90 9.06
CA SER A 66 -0.56 15.59 7.87
C SER A 66 0.00 14.60 6.85
N PHE A 67 0.16 15.02 5.58
CA PHE A 67 0.74 14.16 4.54
C PHE A 67 2.20 13.81 4.83
N LYS A 68 2.95 14.70 5.50
CA LYS A 68 4.31 14.42 5.95
C LYS A 68 4.35 13.24 6.91
N VAL A 69 3.44 13.23 7.89
CA VAL A 69 3.31 12.13 8.86
C VAL A 69 2.85 10.85 8.16
N SER A 70 1.89 10.93 7.24
CA SER A 70 1.50 9.77 6.42
C SER A 70 2.70 9.17 5.71
N TYR A 71 3.46 9.99 4.96
CA TYR A 71 4.58 9.52 4.17
C TYR A 71 5.64 8.84 5.07
N GLN A 72 5.93 9.42 6.24
CA GLN A 72 6.84 8.83 7.22
C GLN A 72 6.35 7.45 7.71
N LEU A 73 5.10 7.34 8.14
CA LEU A 73 4.52 6.07 8.61
C LEU A 73 4.56 4.98 7.53
N TRP A 74 4.31 5.34 6.27
CA TRP A 74 4.46 4.43 5.14
C TRP A 74 5.91 3.97 4.94
N ARG A 75 6.88 4.89 5.04
CA ARG A 75 8.31 4.55 4.90
C ARG A 75 8.79 3.65 6.05
N GLU A 76 8.31 3.86 7.25
CA GLU A 76 8.65 3.06 8.42
C GLU A 76 8.03 1.65 8.34
N ALA A 77 6.71 1.57 8.07
CA ALA A 77 5.98 0.31 8.01
C ALA A 77 6.51 -0.67 6.95
N PHE A 78 7.08 -0.15 5.86
CA PHE A 78 7.63 -0.93 4.76
C PHE A 78 9.15 -0.77 4.60
N SER A 79 9.86 -0.31 5.63
CA SER A 79 11.30 -0.03 5.60
C SER A 79 12.18 -1.20 5.13
N MET A 80 11.75 -2.45 5.36
CA MET A 80 12.45 -3.65 4.91
C MET A 80 12.25 -3.99 3.42
N TYR A 81 11.33 -3.32 2.73
CA TYR A 81 11.03 -3.55 1.32
C TYR A 81 11.64 -2.46 0.44
N PRO A 82 12.14 -2.81 -0.76
CA PRO A 82 12.49 -1.82 -1.76
C PRO A 82 11.29 -0.91 -2.04
N TRP A 83 11.48 0.41 -1.93
CA TRP A 83 10.38 1.37 -2.01
C TRP A 83 9.58 1.27 -3.31
N LEU A 84 10.27 1.08 -4.44
CA LEU A 84 9.62 0.87 -5.74
C LEU A 84 8.67 -0.34 -5.75
N LEU A 85 8.98 -1.40 -4.99
CA LEU A 85 8.11 -2.56 -4.87
C LEU A 85 6.85 -2.20 -4.05
N VAL A 86 7.00 -1.45 -2.96
CA VAL A 86 5.88 -0.94 -2.15
C VAL A 86 4.92 -0.12 -3.02
N MET A 87 5.44 0.84 -3.78
CA MET A 87 4.65 1.69 -4.68
C MET A 87 3.90 0.87 -5.73
N ARG A 88 4.55 -0.13 -6.34
CA ARG A 88 3.93 -1.00 -7.34
C ARG A 88 2.80 -1.83 -6.75
N VAL A 89 3.00 -2.42 -5.59
CA VAL A 89 2.00 -3.26 -4.91
C VAL A 89 0.83 -2.41 -4.43
N ASN A 90 1.10 -1.25 -3.83
CA ASN A 90 0.07 -0.30 -3.44
C ASN A 90 -0.80 0.13 -4.64
N ARG A 91 -0.18 0.48 -5.77
CA ARG A 91 -0.90 0.83 -7.00
C ARG A 91 -1.74 -0.32 -7.54
N CYS A 92 -1.19 -1.54 -7.53
CA CYS A 92 -1.90 -2.73 -7.97
C CYS A 92 -3.16 -2.97 -7.12
N TRP A 93 -3.01 -3.02 -5.80
CA TRP A 93 -4.12 -3.19 -4.88
C TRP A 93 -5.12 -2.04 -4.91
N GLY A 94 -4.65 -0.79 -5.07
CA GLY A 94 -5.52 0.37 -5.21
C GLY A 94 -6.42 0.27 -6.44
N ARG A 95 -5.86 -0.12 -7.59
CA ARG A 95 -6.64 -0.38 -8.83
C ARG A 95 -7.65 -1.50 -8.64
N LEU A 96 -7.24 -2.60 -8.00
CA LEU A 96 -8.12 -3.74 -7.77
C LEU A 96 -9.27 -3.40 -6.82
N LYS A 97 -8.97 -2.71 -5.71
CA LYS A 97 -9.98 -2.25 -4.74
C LYS A 97 -10.96 -1.27 -5.37
N ASN A 98 -10.48 -0.32 -6.17
CA ASN A 98 -11.33 0.61 -6.91
C ASN A 98 -12.21 -0.10 -7.95
N TRP A 99 -11.68 -1.12 -8.64
CA TRP A 99 -12.50 -1.94 -9.54
C TRP A 99 -13.59 -2.69 -8.77
N PHE A 100 -13.28 -3.27 -7.60
CA PHE A 100 -14.29 -3.93 -6.77
C PHE A 100 -15.35 -2.97 -6.24
N ASP A 101 -14.98 -1.74 -5.86
CA ASP A 101 -15.95 -0.72 -5.43
C ASP A 101 -17.04 -0.46 -6.47
N ILE A 102 -16.67 -0.53 -7.75
CA ILE A 102 -17.58 -0.22 -8.87
C ILE A 102 -18.32 -1.46 -9.34
N ASN A 103 -17.63 -2.60 -9.45
CA ASN A 103 -18.12 -3.77 -10.19
C ASN A 103 -18.52 -4.95 -9.31
N PHE A 104 -17.90 -5.11 -8.12
CA PHE A 104 -18.21 -6.24 -7.25
C PHE A 104 -17.98 -5.93 -5.76
N PRO A 105 -18.81 -5.07 -5.14
CA PRO A 105 -18.63 -4.62 -3.76
C PRO A 105 -18.66 -5.76 -2.74
N GLU A 106 -19.41 -6.83 -3.01
CA GLU A 106 -19.47 -8.03 -2.16
C GLU A 106 -18.11 -8.72 -2.10
N ALA A 107 -17.37 -8.78 -3.21
CA ALA A 107 -16.00 -9.30 -3.21
C ALA A 107 -15.06 -8.37 -2.44
N LYS A 108 -15.22 -7.05 -2.55
CA LYS A 108 -14.44 -6.10 -1.73
C LYS A 108 -14.62 -6.35 -0.24
N ALA A 109 -15.86 -6.58 0.19
CA ALA A 109 -16.21 -6.81 1.59
C ALA A 109 -15.55 -8.06 2.18
N THR A 110 -15.12 -9.02 1.34
CA THR A 110 -14.37 -10.20 1.79
C THR A 110 -12.88 -9.96 1.98
N LEU A 111 -12.30 -8.88 1.44
CA LEU A 111 -10.87 -8.62 1.53
C LEU A 111 -10.45 -8.37 2.99
N ARG A 112 -9.49 -9.16 3.46
CA ARG A 112 -8.92 -8.98 4.80
C ARG A 112 -7.91 -7.84 4.80
N LYS A 113 -7.72 -7.23 5.97
CA LYS A 113 -6.64 -6.26 6.19
C LYS A 113 -5.28 -6.93 5.96
N GLY A 114 -4.28 -6.12 5.64
CA GLY A 114 -2.91 -6.60 5.56
C GLY A 114 -2.42 -7.18 6.89
N VAL A 115 -1.55 -8.17 6.80
CA VAL A 115 -0.96 -8.88 7.93
C VAL A 115 0.38 -8.24 8.34
N SER A 116 0.88 -8.46 9.56
CA SER A 116 2.18 -7.93 10.02
C SER A 116 3.37 -8.77 9.53
N GLU A 117 4.60 -8.24 9.56
CA GLU A 117 5.77 -9.08 9.29
C GLU A 117 5.92 -10.25 10.25
N ALA A 118 5.60 -10.03 11.52
CA ALA A 118 5.75 -11.05 12.56
C ALA A 118 4.85 -12.25 12.26
N ASP A 119 3.60 -11.99 11.86
CA ASP A 119 2.63 -13.02 11.49
C ASP A 119 3.04 -13.77 10.20
N ILE A 120 3.62 -13.06 9.22
CA ILE A 120 4.17 -13.68 8.01
C ILE A 120 5.34 -14.60 8.38
N GLN A 121 6.27 -14.13 9.21
CA GLN A 121 7.42 -14.91 9.66
C GLN A 121 7.01 -16.14 10.48
N GLU A 122 5.99 -16.00 11.31
CA GLU A 122 5.42 -17.11 12.06
C GLU A 122 4.80 -18.16 11.12
N SER A 123 4.07 -17.70 10.10
CA SER A 123 3.50 -18.58 9.07
C SER A 123 4.60 -19.31 8.27
N GLU A 124 5.66 -18.61 7.87
CA GLU A 124 6.85 -19.21 7.24
C GLU A 124 7.49 -20.28 8.12
N ARG A 125 7.59 -20.02 9.43
CA ARG A 125 8.17 -20.94 10.42
C ARG A 125 7.33 -22.21 10.56
N ILE A 126 6.01 -22.07 10.70
CA ILE A 126 5.07 -23.20 10.82
C ILE A 126 5.09 -24.05 9.54
N LEU A 127 5.01 -23.40 8.38
CA LEU A 127 4.95 -24.06 7.08
C LEU A 127 6.32 -24.55 6.57
N LYS A 128 7.42 -24.16 7.23
CA LYS A 128 8.81 -24.45 6.83
C LYS A 128 9.12 -24.00 5.40
N VAL A 129 8.56 -22.86 4.98
CA VAL A 129 8.81 -22.24 3.68
C VAL A 129 9.36 -20.84 3.85
N LYS A 130 10.08 -20.36 2.84
CA LYS A 130 10.48 -18.95 2.73
C LYS A 130 9.76 -18.33 1.55
N LEU A 131 8.89 -17.37 1.84
CA LEU A 131 8.14 -16.65 0.83
C LEU A 131 9.07 -15.65 0.13
N PRO A 132 9.04 -15.58 -1.21
CA PRO A 132 9.71 -14.53 -1.94
C PRO A 132 9.27 -13.13 -1.48
N LEU A 133 10.17 -12.16 -1.54
CA LEU A 133 9.92 -10.78 -1.11
C LEU A 133 8.64 -10.16 -1.73
N PRO A 134 8.34 -10.34 -3.04
CA PRO A 134 7.10 -9.86 -3.64
C PRO A 134 5.84 -10.50 -3.05
N THR A 135 5.91 -11.78 -2.66
CA THR A 135 4.78 -12.50 -2.06
C THR A 135 4.50 -11.97 -0.65
N ARG A 136 5.55 -11.75 0.15
CA ARG A 136 5.39 -11.22 1.51
C ARG A 136 4.73 -9.84 1.52
N ILE A 137 5.17 -8.94 0.64
CA ILE A 137 4.56 -7.61 0.57
C ILE A 137 3.11 -7.65 0.08
N LEU A 138 2.71 -8.60 -0.78
CA LEU A 138 1.30 -8.73 -1.15
C LEU A 138 0.42 -8.99 0.08
N TYR A 139 0.85 -9.91 0.96
CA TYR A 139 0.18 -10.20 2.22
C TYR A 139 0.17 -9.01 3.19
N ARG A 140 1.24 -8.20 3.21
CA ARG A 140 1.26 -6.95 3.99
C ARG A 140 0.17 -5.94 3.57
N PHE A 141 -0.35 -6.01 2.34
CA PHE A 141 -1.43 -5.14 1.86
C PHE A 141 -2.83 -5.78 1.98
N CYS A 142 -2.91 -7.11 1.91
CA CYS A 142 -4.16 -7.85 2.03
C CYS A 142 -3.89 -9.32 2.39
N ASP A 143 -4.44 -9.78 3.52
CA ASP A 143 -4.33 -11.18 3.96
C ASP A 143 -5.39 -12.09 3.31
N GLY A 144 -5.54 -11.96 1.99
CA GLY A 144 -6.52 -12.72 1.21
C GLY A 144 -7.98 -12.33 1.52
N GLN A 145 -8.88 -13.32 1.45
CA GLN A 145 -10.33 -13.15 1.60
C GLN A 145 -10.90 -14.00 2.74
N GLU A 146 -11.93 -13.47 3.39
CA GLU A 146 -12.76 -14.18 4.38
C GLU A 146 -14.20 -14.27 3.89
N PHE A 147 -14.69 -15.50 3.71
CA PHE A 147 -16.06 -15.77 3.27
C PHE A 147 -16.91 -16.23 4.44
N THR A 148 -17.98 -15.49 4.73
CA THR A 148 -19.03 -15.96 5.64
C THR A 148 -19.82 -17.11 5.00
N LYS A 149 -20.44 -17.99 5.81
CA LYS A 149 -21.15 -19.19 5.32
C LYS A 149 -22.20 -18.89 4.24
N SER A 150 -22.85 -17.72 4.28
CA SER A 150 -23.85 -17.30 3.29
C SER A 150 -23.26 -16.90 1.92
N LEU A 151 -22.02 -16.38 1.89
CA LEU A 151 -21.33 -16.02 0.64
C LEU A 151 -20.75 -17.24 -0.09
N LYS A 152 -20.35 -18.28 0.66
CA LYS A 152 -19.88 -19.56 0.09
C LYS A 152 -20.92 -20.22 -0.82
N GLN A 153 -22.21 -20.10 -0.50
CA GLN A 153 -23.29 -20.65 -1.31
C GLN A 153 -23.57 -19.84 -2.58
N ARG A 154 -23.46 -18.51 -2.56
CA ARG A 154 -23.74 -17.65 -3.73
C ARG A 154 -22.61 -17.60 -4.76
N GLN A 155 -21.35 -17.68 -4.33
CA GLN A 155 -20.21 -17.59 -5.26
C GLN A 155 -20.02 -18.85 -6.11
N LEU A 156 -20.43 -20.02 -5.61
CA LEU A 156 -20.48 -21.24 -6.43
C LEU A 156 -21.39 -21.08 -7.67
N TYR A 157 -22.48 -20.30 -7.57
CA TYR A 157 -23.38 -20.04 -8.69
C TYR A 157 -22.83 -19.02 -9.70
N VAL A 158 -22.04 -18.04 -9.25
CA VAL A 158 -21.45 -17.01 -10.15
C VAL A 158 -20.21 -17.55 -10.88
N VAL A 159 -19.39 -18.39 -10.25
CA VAL A 159 -18.19 -18.99 -10.85
C VAL A 159 -18.52 -19.96 -11.99
N LEU A 160 -19.74 -20.51 -12.03
CA LEU A 160 -20.20 -21.41 -13.09
C LEU A 160 -20.80 -20.68 -14.31
N GLY A 161 -20.79 -19.35 -14.35
CA GLY A 161 -21.44 -18.55 -15.39
C GLY A 161 -20.53 -17.53 -16.07
N SER A 162 -19.55 -17.99 -16.86
CA SER A 162 -18.97 -17.35 -18.06
C SER A 162 -17.47 -17.73 -18.22
N PRO A 163 -17.03 -18.27 -19.37
CA PRO A 163 -15.66 -18.78 -19.54
C PRO A 163 -14.55 -17.71 -19.65
N ALA A 164 -14.88 -16.43 -19.76
CA ALA A 164 -13.91 -15.41 -20.20
C ALA A 164 -13.07 -14.77 -19.07
N ASP A 165 -13.55 -14.76 -17.81
CA ASP A 165 -12.92 -14.03 -16.69
C ASP A 165 -12.21 -14.92 -15.66
N GLN A 166 -11.90 -16.17 -16.03
CA GLN A 166 -11.43 -17.19 -15.08
C GLN A 166 -9.96 -17.04 -14.64
N SER A 167 -9.15 -16.25 -15.35
CA SER A 167 -7.70 -16.17 -15.11
C SER A 167 -7.29 -15.36 -13.87
N ILE A 168 -8.09 -14.37 -13.47
CA ILE A 168 -7.85 -13.59 -12.24
C ILE A 168 -8.46 -14.28 -11.01
N LEU A 169 -9.62 -14.94 -11.18
CA LEU A 169 -10.30 -15.67 -10.11
C LEU A 169 -9.54 -16.92 -9.66
N LEU A 170 -8.81 -17.59 -10.56
CA LEU A 170 -8.03 -18.78 -10.21
C LEU A 170 -6.91 -18.51 -9.19
N TRP A 171 -6.32 -17.32 -9.21
CA TRP A 171 -5.25 -16.92 -8.27
C TRP A 171 -5.80 -16.50 -6.90
N LEU A 172 -7.02 -15.97 -6.82
CA LEU A 172 -7.65 -15.52 -5.57
C LEU A 172 -8.19 -16.69 -4.73
N LEU A 173 -8.43 -17.86 -5.33
CA LEU A 173 -9.06 -19.02 -4.67
C LEU A 173 -8.08 -20.12 -4.20
N LEU A 174 -6.79 -20.04 -4.58
CA LEU A 174 -5.80 -21.08 -4.28
C LEU A 174 -5.41 -21.29 -2.79
N PRO A 175 -5.54 -20.34 -1.84
CA PRO A 175 -5.11 -20.59 -0.47
C PRO A 175 -6.02 -21.52 0.35
N GLN A 176 -7.25 -21.81 -0.09
CA GLN A 176 -8.25 -22.47 0.77
C GLN A 176 -8.29 -24.01 0.65
N MET A 177 -7.49 -24.63 -0.22
CA MET A 177 -7.48 -26.10 -0.34
C MET A 177 -6.53 -26.82 0.64
N SER A 178 -5.78 -26.09 1.48
CA SER A 178 -4.80 -26.70 2.40
C SER A 178 -5.28 -26.89 3.85
N LYS A 179 -6.42 -26.31 4.27
CA LYS A 179 -6.85 -26.35 5.68
C LYS A 179 -7.99 -27.32 5.99
N SER A 180 -8.50 -28.07 5.02
CA SER A 180 -9.62 -29.02 5.21
C SER A 180 -9.22 -30.50 5.10
N SER A 181 -7.94 -30.84 5.23
CA SER A 181 -7.45 -32.24 5.10
C SER A 181 -6.79 -32.80 6.37
N PHE A 182 -6.80 -32.07 7.48
CA PHE A 182 -6.35 -32.57 8.78
C PHE A 182 -7.28 -32.04 9.88
N SER A 183 -8.43 -32.69 10.04
CA SER A 183 -9.27 -32.72 11.25
C SER A 183 -10.22 -33.90 11.12
#